data_AF-A0A5D3KPT1-F1
#
_entry.id   AF-A0A5D3KPT1-F1
#
_cell.length_a   1.000
_cell.length_b   1.000
_cell.length_c   1.000
_cell.angle_alpha   90.00
_cell.angle_beta   90.00
_cell.angle_gamma   90.00
#
_symmetry.space_group_name_H-M   'P 1'
#
loop_
_entity.id
_entity.type
_entity.pdbx_description
1 polymer ?
#
loop_
_entity_poly.entity_id
_entity_poly.type
_entity_poly.pdbx_seq_one_letter_code
_entity_poly.pdbx_strand_id
1 'polypeptide(L)'
;MHHMKIVWIRTSMTTLLLTCALGLFARAALAAEPGCRAIESTSARLACYDSAFPPKAKKPAEAIIDSPAGYKDPFADEEARTAAKLKNICRGC
;
A
#
# COMPACT_ATOMS: atom_id res chain seq x y z
N MET A 1 -52.45 -14.40 6.71
CA MET A 1 -51.05 -14.81 6.40
C MET A 1 -50.50 -14.27 5.08
N HIS A 2 -51.33 -13.82 4.12
CA HIS A 2 -50.84 -13.26 2.83
C HIS A 2 -50.26 -11.84 2.94
N HIS A 3 -50.83 -10.98 3.80
CA HIS A 3 -50.32 -9.63 4.02
C HIS A 3 -48.90 -9.60 4.61
N MET A 4 -48.58 -10.53 5.52
CA MET A 4 -47.25 -10.66 6.11
C MET A 4 -46.17 -11.00 5.07
N LYS A 5 -46.52 -11.85 4.10
CA LYS A 5 -45.63 -12.24 2.99
C LYS A 5 -45.39 -11.08 2.04
N ILE A 6 -46.42 -10.29 1.71
CA ILE A 6 -46.31 -9.13 0.82
C ILE A 6 -45.46 -8.01 1.46
N VAL A 7 -45.59 -7.82 2.78
CA VAL A 7 -44.78 -6.83 3.52
C VAL A 7 -43.30 -7.24 3.55
N TRP A 8 -42.99 -8.52 3.76
CA TRP A 8 -41.62 -9.03 3.76
C TRP A 8 -40.92 -8.95 2.39
N ILE A 9 -41.65 -9.24 1.31
CA ILE A 9 -41.13 -9.14 -0.06
C ILE A 9 -40.84 -7.68 -0.42
N ARG A 10 -41.75 -6.76 -0.01
CA ARG A 10 -41.59 -5.33 -0.26
C ARG A 10 -40.37 -4.76 0.45
N THR A 11 -40.18 -5.05 1.74
CA THR A 11 -39.05 -4.54 2.51
C THR A 11 -37.70 -5.06 2.02
N SER A 12 -37.65 -6.32 1.57
CA SER A 12 -36.45 -6.94 1.00
C SER A 12 -36.01 -6.29 -0.33
N MET A 13 -36.98 -5.90 -1.17
CA MET A 13 -36.68 -5.22 -2.44
C MET A 13 -36.18 -3.79 -2.22
N THR A 14 -36.74 -3.04 -1.26
CA THR A 14 -36.28 -1.69 -0.93
C THR A 14 -34.88 -1.69 -0.34
N THR A 15 -34.55 -2.66 0.53
CA THR A 15 -33.19 -2.78 1.08
C THR A 15 -32.17 -3.17 0.00
N LEU A 16 -32.52 -4.06 -0.92
CA LEU A 16 -31.65 -4.43 -2.05
C LEU A 16 -31.37 -3.24 -2.99
N LEU A 17 -32.38 -2.42 -3.28
CA LEU A 17 -32.23 -1.22 -4.09
C LEU A 17 -31.36 -0.16 -3.38
N LEU A 18 -31.53 -0.01 -2.07
CA LEU A 18 -30.75 0.94 -1.27
C LEU A 18 -29.27 0.53 -1.22
N THR A 19 -28.97 -0.75 -0.98
CA THR A 19 -27.58 -1.25 -0.96
C THR A 19 -26.91 -1.16 -2.34
N CYS A 20 -27.65 -1.42 -3.43
CA CYS A 20 -27.14 -1.29 -4.79
C CYS A 20 -26.80 0.17 -5.14
N ALA A 21 -27.62 1.14 -4.70
CA ALA A 21 -27.34 2.56 -4.88
C ALA A 21 -26.10 3.05 -4.10
N LEU A 22 -25.87 2.51 -2.90
CA LEU A 22 -24.69 2.82 -2.08
C LEU A 22 -23.40 2.18 -2.63
N GLY A 23 -23.49 1.02 -3.30
CA GLY A 23 -22.33 0.32 -3.89
C GLY A 23 -21.68 1.03 -5.09
N LEU A 24 -22.41 1.91 -5.76
CA LEU A 24 -21.91 2.69 -6.91
C LEU A 24 -21.04 3.89 -6.51
N PHE A 25 -21.03 4.28 -5.22
CA PHE A 25 -20.20 5.38 -4.72
C PHE A 25 -18.77 4.95 -4.36
N ALA A 26 -18.49 3.65 -4.30
CA ALA A 26 -17.13 3.13 -4.28
C ALA A 26 -16.54 3.16 -5.70
N ARG A 27 -16.56 4.33 -6.35
CA ARG A 27 -15.73 4.58 -7.52
C ARG A 27 -14.31 4.49 -7.00
N ALA A 28 -13.67 3.37 -7.29
CA ALA A 28 -12.27 3.14 -6.95
C ALA A 28 -11.51 4.43 -7.19
N ALA A 29 -10.79 4.90 -6.16
CA ALA A 29 -9.78 5.91 -6.34
C ALA A 29 -8.75 5.31 -7.30
N LEU A 30 -9.03 5.42 -8.59
CA LEU A 30 -8.02 5.46 -9.62
C LEU A 30 -7.28 6.75 -9.30
N ALA A 31 -6.38 6.67 -8.32
CA ALA A 31 -5.17 7.45 -8.36
C ALA A 31 -4.76 7.42 -9.83
N ALA A 32 -4.49 8.59 -10.41
CA ALA A 32 -3.95 8.68 -11.75
C ALA A 32 -2.52 8.09 -11.75
N GLU A 33 -2.42 6.81 -11.41
CA GLU A 33 -1.26 6.00 -11.66
C GLU A 33 -1.17 5.93 -13.17
N PRO A 34 -0.06 6.38 -13.76
CA PRO A 34 0.19 6.11 -15.15
C PRO A 34 0.09 4.59 -15.31
N GLY A 35 -0.50 4.14 -16.42
CA GLY A 35 -0.77 2.72 -16.69
C GLY A 35 0.48 1.82 -16.76
N CYS A 36 1.61 2.24 -16.20
CA CYS A 36 2.87 1.53 -16.10
C CYS A 36 2.70 0.10 -15.58
N ARG A 37 1.76 -0.15 -14.65
CA ARG A 37 1.48 -1.51 -14.15
C ARG A 37 1.00 -2.47 -15.24
N ALA A 38 0.32 -1.99 -16.28
CA ALA A 38 -0.18 -2.81 -17.38
C ALA A 38 0.90 -3.16 -18.43
N ILE A 39 2.14 -2.67 -18.26
CA ILE A 39 3.26 -2.97 -19.17
C ILE A 39 3.87 -4.33 -18.78
N GLU A 40 3.85 -5.28 -19.74
CA GLU A 40 4.40 -6.65 -19.58
C GLU A 40 5.93 -6.64 -19.45
N SER A 41 6.61 -5.80 -20.25
CA SER A 41 8.06 -5.69 -20.21
C SER A 41 8.53 -5.01 -18.94
N THR A 42 9.39 -5.69 -18.18
CA THR A 42 9.90 -5.21 -16.89
C THR A 42 10.71 -3.92 -17.05
N SER A 43 11.54 -3.81 -18.09
CA SER A 43 12.35 -2.61 -18.36
C SER A 43 11.49 -1.41 -18.77
N ALA A 44 10.48 -1.63 -19.62
CA ALA A 44 9.56 -0.58 -20.05
C ALA A 44 8.64 -0.12 -18.91
N ARG A 45 8.23 -1.05 -18.04
CA ARG A 45 7.47 -0.72 -16.83
C ARG A 45 8.27 0.17 -15.89
N LEU A 46 9.53 -0.16 -15.65
CA LEU A 46 10.41 0.64 -14.80
C LEU A 46 10.62 2.06 -15.36
N ALA A 47 10.94 2.16 -16.66
CA ALA A 47 11.12 3.46 -17.32
C ALA A 47 9.86 4.35 -17.28
N CYS A 48 8.67 3.74 -17.34
CA CYS A 48 7.39 4.43 -17.20
C CYS A 48 7.23 5.03 -15.80
N TYR A 49 7.59 4.28 -14.74
CA TYR A 49 7.56 4.79 -13.37
C TYR A 49 8.56 5.93 -13.15
N ASP A 50 9.78 5.79 -13.67
CA ASP A 50 10.82 6.84 -13.57
C ASP A 50 10.39 8.14 -14.24
N SER A 51 9.69 8.03 -15.39
CA SER A 51 9.19 9.20 -16.14
C SER A 51 7.97 9.84 -15.48
N ALA A 52 7.12 9.04 -14.86
CA ALA A 52 5.90 9.47 -14.19
C ALA A 52 6.16 10.18 -12.85
N PHE A 53 7.16 9.69 -12.13
CA PHE A 53 7.60 10.23 -10.86
C PHE A 53 9.05 10.68 -11.01
N PRO A 54 9.30 11.70 -11.86
CA PRO A 54 10.66 12.16 -12.06
C PRO A 54 11.21 12.57 -10.69
N PRO A 55 12.43 12.15 -10.34
CA PRO A 55 13.04 12.60 -9.11
C PRO A 55 13.09 14.12 -9.19
N LYS A 56 12.19 14.77 -8.42
CA LYS A 56 12.28 16.21 -8.17
C LYS A 56 13.70 16.37 -7.70
N ALA A 57 14.52 17.13 -8.44
CA ALA A 57 15.88 17.44 -8.04
C ALA A 57 15.82 18.23 -6.73
N LYS A 58 15.56 17.53 -5.62
CA LYS A 58 15.99 17.96 -4.31
C LYS A 58 17.50 17.93 -4.46
N LYS A 59 18.04 19.15 -4.56
CA LYS A 59 19.36 19.57 -4.09
C LYS A 59 19.93 18.44 -3.21
N PRO A 60 21.12 17.90 -3.52
CA PRO A 60 21.62 16.70 -2.87
C PRO A 60 21.40 16.90 -1.37
N ALA A 61 20.43 16.15 -0.83
CA ALA A 61 20.40 16.00 0.60
C ALA A 61 21.65 15.18 0.79
N GLU A 62 22.72 15.82 1.30
CA GLU A 62 23.76 15.15 2.08
C GLU A 62 23.13 13.89 2.65
N ALA A 63 23.68 12.73 2.28
CA ALA A 63 23.14 11.45 2.69
C ALA A 63 22.80 11.53 4.18
N ILE A 64 21.52 11.72 4.51
CA ILE A 64 21.06 11.71 5.88
C ILE A 64 21.03 10.23 6.22
N ILE A 65 22.22 9.68 6.44
CA ILE A 65 22.44 8.53 7.32
C ILE A 65 22.37 9.06 8.76
N ASP A 66 21.35 9.85 9.05
CA ASP A 66 20.96 10.15 10.40
C ASP A 66 19.55 9.60 10.49
N SER A 67 19.44 8.43 11.12
CA SER A 67 18.18 7.99 11.70
C SER A 67 17.48 9.21 12.29
N PRO A 68 16.17 9.42 12.04
CA PRO A 68 15.47 10.60 12.53
C PRO A 68 15.84 10.79 13.99
N ALA A 69 16.37 11.95 14.39
CA ALA A 69 16.85 12.14 15.75
C ALA A 69 15.73 11.77 16.75
N GLY A 70 15.88 10.61 17.42
CA GLY A 70 14.85 10.02 18.28
C GLY A 70 14.18 8.73 17.78
N TYR A 71 14.48 8.22 16.59
CA TYR A 71 14.02 6.92 16.13
C TYR A 71 14.71 5.81 16.92
N LYS A 72 13.96 5.15 17.79
CA LYS A 72 14.36 3.90 18.44
C LYS A 72 13.94 2.77 17.53
N ASP A 73 14.91 2.09 16.93
CA ASP A 73 14.63 0.87 16.18
C ASP A 73 14.11 -0.22 17.14
N PRO A 74 12.87 -0.69 16.99
CA PRO A 74 12.32 -1.77 17.82
C PRO A 74 13.10 -3.09 17.69
N PHE A 75 13.93 -3.22 16.66
CA PHE A 75 14.74 -4.41 16.39
C PHE A 75 16.19 -4.29 16.83
N ALA A 76 16.60 -3.19 17.47
CA ALA A 76 17.99 -2.96 17.85
C ALA A 76 18.55 -4.07 18.77
N ASP A 77 17.73 -4.58 19.69
CA ASP A 77 18.12 -5.67 20.59
C ASP A 77 18.27 -7.01 19.86
N GLU A 78 17.39 -7.25 18.88
CA GLU A 78 17.41 -8.44 18.02
C GLU A 78 18.63 -8.42 17.08
N GLU A 79 18.97 -7.23 16.56
CA GLU A 79 20.17 -6.98 15.78
C GLU A 79 21.43 -7.18 16.63
N ALA A 80 21.48 -6.64 17.85
CA ALA A 80 22.60 -6.84 18.77
C ALA A 80 22.82 -8.32 19.10
N ARG A 81 21.75 -9.09 19.33
CA ARG A 81 21.83 -10.55 19.54
C ARG A 81 22.33 -11.28 18.30
N THR A 82 21.88 -10.86 17.12
CA THR A 82 22.28 -11.46 15.83
C THR A 82 23.74 -11.15 15.51
N ALA A 83 24.18 -9.91 15.71
CA ALA A 83 25.56 -9.48 15.55
C ALA A 83 26.49 -10.23 16.52
N ALA A 84 26.08 -10.42 17.79
CA ALA A 84 26.83 -11.24 18.75
C ALA A 84 26.95 -12.70 18.28
N LYS A 85 25.88 -13.26 17.70
CA LYS A 85 25.89 -14.61 17.12
C LYS A 85 26.73 -14.71 15.85
N LEU A 86 26.79 -13.67 15.03
CA LEU A 86 27.62 -13.63 13.82
C LEU A 86 29.09 -13.37 14.09
N LYS A 87 29.45 -12.67 15.17
CA LYS A 87 30.85 -12.29 15.49
C LYS A 87 31.81 -13.48 15.60
N ASN A 88 31.30 -14.66 15.98
CA ASN A 88 32.09 -15.90 16.02
C ASN A 88 32.10 -16.68 14.69
N ILE A 89 31.22 -16.31 13.75
CA ILE A 89 31.05 -16.96 12.43
C ILE A 89 31.83 -16.20 11.37
N CYS A 90 31.75 -14.87 11.37
CA CYS A 90 32.36 -14.02 10.37
C CYS A 90 33.61 -13.32 10.93
N ARG A 91 34.80 -13.83 10.58
CA ARG A 91 36.07 -13.11 10.79
C ARG A 91 36.20 -11.98 9.77
N GLY A 92 35.65 -10.81 10.09
CA GLY A 92 35.83 -9.59 9.30
C GLY A 92 34.55 -8.92 8.78
N CYS A 93 33.38 -9.27 9.34
CA CYS A 93 32.17 -8.46 9.20
C CYS A 93 32.20 -7.24 10.12
#